data_AF-A0A182NVE3-F1
#
_entry.id   AF-A0A182NVE3-F1
#
_cell.length_a   1.000
_cell.length_b   1.000
_cell.length_c   1.000
_cell.angle_alpha   90.00
_cell.angle_beta   90.00
_cell.angle_gamma   90.00
#
_symmetry.space_group_name_H-M   'P 1'
#
loop_
_entity.id
_entity.type
_entity.pdbx_description
1 polymer ?
#
loop_
_entity_poly.entity_id
_entity_poly.type
_entity_poly.pdbx_seq_one_letter_code
_entity_poly.pdbx_strand_id
1 'polypeptide(L)'
;MSSAFSTGDTIAQNQTIDRSSVNQIALTDVWNREQRVRCVRWIEKRALKRVALQFPDSILPHSVQIVSELREALPAGEDASVQLFVLGDTSYGSCCVDEVAASHANADGIVHFGHACLSKVARVPVLYVFFQHALDEARLLAALASEYGTDADHLELSCFYEVGYATAIAGMGETLRARFPRLAIASLADADQQPDTLCWKFNDKPAPAPNHPALYIGRDNLSFFNTAVAIGASEWLRFDPTDSTGEPRLERTDAAGAKWLRRRYYAIERCKDAGSIGIVVATLSTSGYLAIVSRVQQLAKARGVRTYIISIGKVNPEKLANFIDIDCFVLVGCPENDIFTSRDFFRPLLSVYEAEMALNPTWSERLCTAGYTTNFAELLPDGRLYSDVEEVAAAIETGENALAPDVSLVTGRTRDGARRNTPKPVEQDGSGMEVALKGKNEVALISSADHFANRSWQGLEQNLGKDEPALVQEGRSGLPIQYRNDPTQRPE
;
A
#
# COMPACT_ATOMS: atom_id res chain seq x y z
N MET A 1 29.84 5.76 18.10
CA MET A 1 28.75 5.29 17.21
C MET A 1 29.26 4.03 16.54
N SER A 2 28.89 2.86 17.06
CA SER A 2 29.39 1.57 16.58
C SER A 2 28.75 1.22 15.24
N SER A 3 29.57 0.62 14.37
CA SER A 3 29.26 0.12 13.04
C SER A 3 27.92 -0.63 12.95
N ALA A 4 26.98 -0.07 12.20
CA ALA A 4 25.67 -0.65 11.89
C ALA A 4 25.68 -1.49 10.60
N PHE A 5 26.82 -2.12 10.28
CA PHE A 5 26.89 -3.09 9.19
C PHE A 5 26.90 -4.48 9.82
N SER A 6 25.71 -5.06 9.95
CA SER A 6 25.58 -6.51 10.09
C SER A 6 26.18 -7.13 8.83
N THR A 7 27.20 -7.98 9.00
CA THR A 7 27.74 -8.85 7.96
C THR A 7 26.59 -9.58 7.27
N GLY A 8 26.60 -9.65 5.93
CA GLY A 8 25.51 -10.21 5.13
C GLY A 8 25.13 -11.67 5.45
N ASP A 9 25.98 -12.38 6.20
CA ASP A 9 25.77 -13.78 6.58
C ASP A 9 24.67 -14.00 7.64
N THR A 10 24.41 -13.03 8.53
CA THR A 10 23.36 -13.17 9.55
C THR A 10 21.95 -12.98 9.01
N ILE A 11 21.78 -12.25 7.90
CA ILE A 11 20.47 -12.08 7.25
C ILE A 11 20.07 -13.34 6.48
N ALA A 12 21.04 -14.05 5.88
CA ALA A 12 20.79 -15.33 5.21
C ALA A 12 20.42 -16.44 6.22
N GLN A 13 20.99 -16.42 7.43
CA GLN A 13 20.69 -17.42 8.47
C GLN A 13 19.37 -17.18 9.22
N ASN A 14 18.87 -15.94 9.26
CA ASN A 14 17.60 -15.60 9.91
C ASN A 14 16.37 -15.67 8.97
N GLN A 15 16.56 -16.04 7.69
CA GLN A 15 15.46 -16.52 6.84
C GLN A 15 15.21 -18.01 7.06
N THR A 16 15.09 -18.45 8.31
CA THR A 16 14.26 -19.62 8.58
C THR A 16 12.83 -19.20 8.23
N ILE A 17 12.39 -19.52 7.00
CA ILE A 17 10.97 -19.57 6.69
C ILE A 17 10.41 -20.54 7.71
N ASP A 18 9.67 -20.02 8.68
CA ASP A 18 8.94 -20.84 9.63
C ASP A 18 7.88 -21.62 8.85
N ARG A 19 8.25 -22.81 8.35
CA ARG A 19 7.34 -23.72 7.64
C ARG A 19 6.26 -24.28 8.57
N SER A 20 6.35 -24.03 9.88
CA SER A 20 5.44 -24.63 10.86
C SER A 20 4.09 -23.91 11.00
N SER A 21 3.93 -22.72 10.41
CA SER A 21 2.74 -21.88 10.58
C SER A 21 2.05 -21.46 9.28
N VAL A 22 2.42 -22.02 8.13
CA VAL A 22 1.59 -21.88 6.92
C VAL A 22 0.43 -22.87 7.05
N ASN A 23 -0.72 -22.41 7.51
CA ASN A 23 -1.98 -23.14 7.34
C ASN A 23 -2.04 -23.60 5.88
N GLN A 24 -1.89 -24.91 5.65
CA GLN A 24 -1.89 -25.47 4.31
C GLN A 24 -3.30 -25.30 3.75
N ILE A 25 -3.47 -24.29 2.90
CA ILE A 25 -4.71 -24.08 2.16
C ILE A 25 -4.87 -25.27 1.23
N ALA A 26 -5.98 -26.00 1.38
CA ALA A 26 -6.23 -27.15 0.53
C ALA A 26 -6.53 -26.67 -0.90
N LEU A 27 -6.18 -27.48 -1.90
CA LEU A 27 -6.50 -27.15 -3.30
C LEU A 27 -8.00 -26.86 -3.47
N THR A 28 -8.85 -27.64 -2.80
CA THR A 28 -10.32 -27.50 -2.85
C THR A 28 -10.84 -26.16 -2.33
N ASP A 29 -10.08 -25.50 -1.45
CA ASP A 29 -10.43 -24.19 -0.89
C ASP A 29 -10.20 -23.07 -1.90
N VAL A 30 -9.56 -23.34 -3.04
CA VAL A 30 -9.24 -22.31 -4.05
C VAL A 30 -9.69 -22.72 -5.44
N TRP A 31 -9.56 -24.01 -5.74
CA TRP A 31 -9.74 -24.58 -7.06
C TRP A 31 -10.72 -25.74 -7.01
N ASN A 32 -11.87 -25.53 -7.65
CA ASN A 32 -12.93 -26.52 -7.77
C ASN A 32 -13.63 -26.36 -9.12
N ARG A 33 -14.65 -27.20 -9.37
CA ARG A 33 -15.39 -27.21 -10.64
C ARG A 33 -15.99 -25.84 -10.98
N GLU A 34 -16.50 -25.12 -9.99
CA GLU A 34 -17.11 -23.80 -10.21
C GLU A 34 -16.05 -22.78 -10.65
N GLN A 35 -14.94 -22.68 -9.91
CA GLN A 35 -13.84 -21.76 -10.24
C GLN A 35 -13.21 -22.09 -11.61
N ARG A 36 -13.07 -23.38 -11.94
CA ARG A 36 -12.59 -23.81 -13.25
C ARG A 36 -13.51 -23.35 -14.37
N VAL A 37 -14.83 -23.57 -14.24
CA VAL A 37 -15.81 -23.12 -15.25
C VAL A 37 -15.81 -21.59 -15.36
N ARG A 38 -15.71 -20.87 -14.23
CA ARG A 38 -15.62 -19.41 -14.21
C ARG A 38 -14.38 -18.90 -14.93
N CYS A 39 -13.22 -19.52 -14.72
CA CYS A 39 -11.98 -19.19 -15.40
C CYS A 39 -12.07 -19.42 -16.92
N VAL A 40 -12.52 -20.60 -17.35
CA VAL A 40 -12.68 -20.93 -18.78
C VAL A 40 -13.63 -19.94 -19.46
N ARG A 41 -14.82 -19.71 -18.87
CA ARG A 41 -15.79 -18.75 -19.42
C ARG A 41 -15.22 -17.34 -19.53
N TRP A 42 -14.43 -16.89 -18.56
CA TRP A 42 -13.80 -15.58 -18.60
C TRP A 42 -12.76 -15.46 -19.72
N ILE A 43 -11.92 -16.49 -19.89
CA ILE A 43 -10.92 -16.58 -20.96
C ILE A 43 -11.62 -16.56 -22.34
N GLU A 44 -12.65 -17.39 -22.52
CA GLU A 44 -13.39 -17.49 -23.78
C GLU A 44 -14.15 -16.20 -24.10
N LYS A 45 -14.87 -15.63 -23.13
CA LYS A 45 -15.66 -14.39 -23.31
C LYS A 45 -14.80 -13.21 -23.76
N ARG A 46 -13.53 -13.17 -23.34
CA ARG A 46 -12.58 -12.10 -23.68
C ARG A 46 -11.64 -12.49 -24.82
N ALA A 47 -11.78 -13.69 -25.40
CA ALA A 47 -10.92 -14.23 -26.46
C ALA A 47 -9.42 -14.11 -26.13
N LEU A 48 -9.03 -14.38 -24.87
CA LEU A 48 -7.65 -14.26 -24.41
C LEU A 48 -6.80 -15.38 -25.00
N LYS A 49 -5.61 -15.05 -25.50
CA LYS A 49 -4.67 -16.05 -26.07
C LYS A 49 -3.52 -16.34 -25.13
N ARG A 50 -3.10 -15.37 -24.32
CA ARG A 50 -1.98 -15.48 -23.39
C ARG A 50 -2.47 -15.08 -22.00
N VAL A 51 -2.52 -16.03 -21.07
CA VAL A 51 -3.06 -15.81 -19.74
C VAL A 51 -1.98 -16.04 -18.69
N ALA A 52 -1.71 -15.03 -17.88
CA ALA A 52 -0.83 -15.14 -16.73
C ALA A 52 -1.62 -15.61 -15.50
N LEU A 53 -1.06 -16.54 -14.74
CA LEU A 53 -1.61 -17.07 -13.50
C LEU A 53 -0.69 -16.61 -12.36
N GLN A 54 -1.23 -15.79 -11.47
CA GLN A 54 -0.52 -15.23 -10.33
C GLN A 54 -0.98 -15.95 -9.05
N PHE A 55 -0.04 -16.58 -8.36
CA PHE A 55 -0.30 -17.31 -7.11
C PHE A 55 0.46 -16.66 -5.96
N PRO A 56 -0.11 -16.59 -4.74
CA PRO A 56 0.67 -16.31 -3.56
C PRO A 56 1.49 -17.55 -3.16
N ASP A 57 2.57 -17.34 -2.43
CA ASP A 57 3.53 -18.38 -2.02
C ASP A 57 2.85 -19.59 -1.35
N SER A 58 1.79 -19.35 -0.59
CA SER A 58 1.05 -20.39 0.14
C SER A 58 0.37 -21.44 -0.75
N ILE A 59 0.05 -21.10 -2.00
CA ILE A 59 -0.60 -22.02 -2.96
C ILE A 59 0.18 -22.18 -4.27
N LEU A 60 1.38 -21.59 -4.38
CA LEU A 60 2.26 -21.83 -5.51
C LEU A 60 2.53 -23.33 -5.77
N PRO A 61 2.64 -24.22 -4.76
CA PRO A 61 2.75 -25.67 -4.99
C PRO A 61 1.58 -26.28 -5.76
N HIS A 62 0.38 -25.69 -5.66
CA HIS A 62 -0.83 -26.15 -6.36
C HIS A 62 -0.88 -25.73 -7.84
N SER A 63 -0.01 -24.80 -8.26
CA SER A 63 -0.03 -24.20 -9.60
C SER A 63 0.05 -25.24 -10.73
N VAL A 64 0.84 -26.31 -10.57
CA VAL A 64 1.01 -27.37 -11.57
C VAL A 64 -0.32 -28.07 -11.84
N GLN A 65 -1.05 -28.44 -10.79
CA GLN A 65 -2.34 -29.11 -10.91
C GLN A 65 -3.39 -28.17 -11.51
N ILE A 66 -3.46 -26.92 -11.05
CA ILE A 66 -4.39 -25.91 -11.56
C ILE A 66 -4.16 -25.67 -13.06
N VAL A 67 -2.90 -25.54 -13.49
CA VAL A 67 -2.54 -25.37 -14.91
C VAL A 67 -2.94 -26.58 -15.74
N SER A 68 -2.70 -27.80 -15.24
CA SER A 68 -3.09 -29.04 -15.95
C SER A 68 -4.60 -29.10 -16.16
N GLU A 69 -5.38 -28.92 -15.09
CA GLU A 69 -6.84 -28.99 -15.14
C GLU A 69 -7.45 -27.86 -15.97
N LEU A 70 -6.88 -26.65 -15.93
CA LEU A 70 -7.32 -25.53 -16.76
C LEU A 70 -6.99 -25.77 -18.23
N ARG A 71 -5.81 -26.31 -18.54
CA ARG A 71 -5.41 -26.64 -19.91
C ARG A 71 -6.30 -27.73 -20.51
N GLU A 72 -6.66 -28.75 -19.75
CA GLU A 72 -7.60 -29.80 -20.18
C GLU A 72 -9.01 -29.26 -20.45
N ALA A 73 -9.42 -28.23 -19.72
CA ALA A 73 -10.74 -27.63 -19.87
C ALA A 73 -10.82 -26.57 -20.99
N LEU A 74 -9.68 -26.08 -21.48
CA LEU A 74 -9.61 -25.10 -22.55
C LEU A 74 -9.61 -25.78 -23.94
N PRO A 75 -10.16 -25.13 -24.98
CA PRO A 75 -10.20 -25.70 -26.31
C PRO A 75 -8.79 -25.95 -26.88
N ALA A 76 -8.56 -27.16 -27.37
CA ALA A 76 -7.30 -27.59 -27.99
C ALA A 76 -7.43 -27.62 -29.51
N GLY A 77 -7.25 -26.47 -30.16
CA GLY A 77 -7.15 -26.35 -31.62
C GLY A 77 -5.96 -25.46 -32.01
N GLU A 78 -5.32 -25.71 -33.15
CA GLU A 78 -4.12 -24.98 -33.61
C GLU A 78 -4.34 -23.46 -33.70
N ASP A 79 -5.54 -23.01 -34.06
CA ASP A 79 -5.90 -21.58 -34.17
C ASP A 79 -6.47 -20.98 -32.87
N ALA A 80 -6.76 -21.80 -31.84
CA ALA A 80 -7.46 -21.39 -30.62
C ALA A 80 -6.72 -21.75 -29.32
N SER A 81 -5.45 -22.18 -29.41
CA SER A 81 -4.69 -22.60 -28.24
C SER A 81 -4.38 -21.42 -27.31
N VAL A 82 -4.84 -21.51 -26.07
CA VAL A 82 -4.52 -20.53 -25.02
C VAL A 82 -3.20 -20.92 -24.35
N GLN A 83 -2.25 -19.99 -24.32
CA GLN A 83 -0.98 -20.15 -23.62
C GLN A 83 -1.12 -19.69 -22.16
N LEU A 84 -0.77 -20.57 -21.22
CA LEU A 84 -0.81 -20.30 -19.79
C LEU A 84 0.61 -20.07 -19.25
N PHE A 85 0.82 -18.99 -18.51
CA PHE A 85 2.09 -18.62 -17.89
C PHE A 85 1.92 -18.54 -16.37
N VAL A 86 2.74 -19.26 -15.60
CA VAL A 86 2.76 -19.10 -14.15
C VAL A 86 3.76 -18.00 -13.79
N LEU A 87 3.32 -16.99 -13.04
CA LEU A 87 4.22 -15.95 -12.53
C LEU A 87 4.97 -16.52 -11.33
N GLY A 88 6.28 -16.76 -11.50
CA GLY A 88 7.13 -17.38 -10.48
C GLY A 88 7.67 -16.44 -9.40
N ASP A 89 7.56 -15.13 -9.62
CA ASP A 89 7.88 -14.10 -8.64
C ASP A 89 6.88 -12.95 -8.82
N THR A 90 6.55 -12.27 -7.72
CA THR A 90 5.69 -11.08 -7.74
C THR A 90 6.52 -9.88 -7.33
N SER A 91 6.55 -8.87 -8.19
CA SER A 91 7.26 -7.61 -7.98
C SER A 91 6.71 -6.80 -6.80
N TYR A 92 5.50 -7.16 -6.34
CA TYR A 92 4.67 -6.42 -5.40
C TYR A 92 4.24 -7.28 -4.20
N GLY A 93 3.37 -6.74 -3.34
CA GLY A 93 2.72 -7.56 -2.30
C GLY A 93 1.85 -8.64 -2.92
N SER A 94 1.67 -9.77 -2.21
CA SER A 94 0.85 -10.91 -2.67
C SER A 94 -0.60 -10.53 -3.00
N CYS A 95 -1.12 -9.45 -2.41
CA CYS A 95 -2.46 -8.92 -2.67
C CYS A 95 -2.60 -8.10 -3.94
N CYS A 96 -1.50 -7.69 -4.57
CA CYS A 96 -1.48 -6.81 -5.73
C CYS A 96 -1.34 -7.58 -7.03
N VAL A 97 -2.01 -7.11 -8.08
CA VAL A 97 -1.84 -7.65 -9.43
C VAL A 97 -0.49 -7.21 -10.00
N ASP A 98 0.29 -8.14 -10.53
CA ASP A 98 1.58 -7.85 -11.16
C ASP A 98 1.47 -7.74 -12.70
N GLU A 99 1.13 -6.55 -13.19
CA GLU A 99 1.09 -6.27 -14.62
C GLU A 99 2.48 -6.25 -15.28
N VAL A 100 3.54 -6.02 -14.51
CA VAL A 100 4.91 -5.93 -15.04
C VAL A 100 5.42 -7.32 -15.38
N ALA A 101 5.30 -8.26 -14.44
CA ALA A 101 5.64 -9.66 -14.69
C ALA A 101 4.78 -10.26 -15.80
N ALA A 102 3.48 -9.98 -15.81
CA ALA A 102 2.58 -10.41 -16.87
C ALA A 102 2.95 -9.81 -18.24
N SER A 103 3.42 -8.56 -18.29
CA SER A 103 3.86 -7.90 -19.53
C SER A 103 5.10 -8.54 -20.13
N HIS A 104 6.02 -9.09 -19.32
CA HIS A 104 7.17 -9.85 -19.86
C HIS A 104 6.74 -11.11 -20.63
N ALA A 105 5.59 -11.68 -20.25
CA ALA A 105 4.96 -12.77 -20.97
C ALA A 105 3.96 -12.28 -22.05
N ASN A 106 3.86 -10.98 -22.35
CA ASN A 106 2.84 -10.40 -23.23
C ASN A 106 1.44 -10.98 -22.94
N ALA A 107 1.06 -11.09 -21.67
CA ALA A 107 -0.22 -11.67 -21.29
C ALA A 107 -1.37 -10.71 -21.61
N ASP A 108 -2.45 -11.23 -22.20
CA ASP A 108 -3.67 -10.52 -22.52
C ASP A 108 -4.62 -10.41 -21.31
N GLY A 109 -4.40 -11.25 -20.28
CA GLY A 109 -5.20 -11.27 -19.06
C GLY A 109 -4.45 -11.95 -17.91
N ILE A 110 -4.85 -11.61 -16.68
CA ILE A 110 -4.27 -12.17 -15.45
C ILE A 110 -5.37 -12.86 -14.64
N VAL A 111 -5.14 -14.10 -14.22
CA VAL A 111 -5.93 -14.75 -13.17
C VAL A 111 -5.14 -14.64 -11.87
N HIS A 112 -5.65 -13.85 -10.94
CA HIS A 112 -5.02 -13.58 -9.65
C HIS A 112 -5.68 -14.42 -8.56
N PHE A 113 -4.91 -15.32 -7.96
CA PHE A 113 -5.41 -16.26 -6.95
C PHE A 113 -5.18 -15.75 -5.52
N GLY A 114 -6.08 -16.12 -4.61
CA GLY A 114 -5.94 -15.86 -3.18
C GLY A 114 -6.41 -14.48 -2.75
N HIS A 115 -5.78 -13.96 -1.69
CA HIS A 115 -6.14 -12.65 -1.13
C HIS A 115 -5.79 -11.52 -2.10
N ALA A 116 -6.65 -10.51 -2.23
CA ALA A 116 -6.42 -9.38 -3.13
C ALA A 116 -6.89 -8.06 -2.52
N CYS A 117 -6.12 -7.00 -2.74
CA CYS A 117 -6.47 -5.65 -2.29
C CYS A 117 -7.50 -4.95 -3.20
N LEU A 118 -7.83 -5.57 -4.34
CA LEU A 118 -8.81 -5.11 -5.34
C LEU A 118 -8.62 -3.66 -5.81
N SER A 119 -7.37 -3.17 -5.75
CA SER A 119 -7.01 -1.89 -6.34
C SER A 119 -7.22 -1.94 -7.85
N LYS A 120 -7.86 -0.90 -8.41
CA LYS A 120 -8.17 -0.83 -9.84
C LYS A 120 -6.89 -0.95 -10.68
N VAL A 121 -6.90 -1.89 -11.62
CA VAL A 121 -5.76 -2.21 -12.49
C VAL A 121 -5.81 -1.36 -13.76
N ALA A 122 -4.64 -1.01 -14.31
CA ALA A 122 -4.55 0.02 -15.35
C ALA A 122 -4.66 -0.52 -16.79
N ARG A 123 -4.08 -1.68 -17.12
CA ARG A 123 -3.80 -2.06 -18.53
C ARG A 123 -4.42 -3.40 -18.92
N VAL A 124 -4.38 -4.39 -18.04
CA VAL A 124 -4.70 -5.78 -18.33
C VAL A 124 -5.96 -6.21 -17.56
N PRO A 125 -6.93 -6.89 -18.21
CA PRO A 125 -8.10 -7.42 -17.50
C PRO A 125 -7.69 -8.51 -16.51
N VAL A 126 -8.32 -8.49 -15.34
CA VAL A 126 -8.03 -9.42 -14.24
C VAL A 126 -9.26 -10.22 -13.86
N LEU A 127 -9.06 -11.51 -13.60
CA LEU A 127 -10.01 -12.37 -12.90
C LEU A 127 -9.45 -12.69 -11.52
N TYR A 128 -10.20 -12.35 -10.48
CA TYR A 128 -9.86 -12.74 -9.11
C TYR A 128 -10.47 -14.09 -8.75
N VAL A 129 -9.65 -15.01 -8.26
CA VAL A 129 -10.03 -16.32 -7.72
C VAL A 129 -9.64 -16.36 -6.25
N PHE A 130 -10.56 -15.92 -5.40
CA PHE A 130 -10.34 -15.89 -3.95
C PHE A 130 -10.33 -17.29 -3.35
N PHE A 131 -9.75 -17.40 -2.16
CA PHE A 131 -10.02 -18.55 -1.29
C PHE A 131 -11.53 -18.62 -0.97
N GLN A 132 -12.04 -19.83 -0.76
CA GLN A 132 -13.42 -20.12 -0.39
C GLN A 132 -13.41 -20.70 1.02
N HIS A 133 -13.14 -19.84 2.00
CA HIS A 133 -13.09 -20.24 3.39
C HIS A 133 -14.48 -20.62 3.89
N ALA A 134 -14.55 -21.73 4.62
CA ALA A 134 -15.77 -22.15 5.29
C ALA A 134 -16.14 -21.15 6.40
N LEU A 135 -17.43 -20.86 6.53
CA LEU A 135 -17.99 -20.02 7.58
C LEU A 135 -19.15 -20.77 8.23
N ASP A 136 -19.04 -21.02 9.53
CA ASP A 136 -20.11 -21.66 10.30
C ASP A 136 -21.22 -20.63 10.56
N GLU A 137 -22.29 -20.74 9.79
CA GLU A 137 -23.47 -19.88 9.86
C GLU A 137 -24.14 -19.91 11.25
N ALA A 138 -24.21 -21.09 11.87
CA ALA A 138 -24.85 -21.25 13.18
C ALA A 138 -24.04 -20.52 14.28
N ARG A 139 -22.70 -20.61 14.21
CA ARG A 139 -21.82 -19.86 15.13
C ARG A 139 -21.95 -18.35 14.93
N LEU A 140 -21.95 -17.86 13.68
CA LEU A 140 -22.09 -16.44 13.41
C LEU A 140 -23.44 -15.90 13.93
N LEU A 141 -24.54 -16.60 13.63
CA LEU A 141 -25.87 -16.23 14.10
C LEU A 141 -25.97 -16.26 15.63
N ALA A 142 -25.34 -17.24 16.29
CA ALA A 142 -25.28 -17.31 17.75
C ALA A 142 -24.49 -16.13 18.35
N ALA A 143 -23.35 -15.75 17.75
CA ALA A 143 -22.56 -14.59 18.19
C ALA A 143 -23.39 -13.29 18.09
N LEU A 144 -24.06 -13.07 16.96
CA LEU A 144 -24.90 -11.88 16.74
C LEU A 144 -26.12 -11.86 17.67
N ALA A 145 -26.76 -13.01 17.89
CA ALA A 145 -27.89 -13.12 18.81
C ALA A 145 -27.49 -12.91 20.27
N SER A 146 -26.28 -13.33 20.66
CA SER A 146 -25.74 -13.07 22.00
C SER A 146 -25.50 -11.59 22.25
N GLU A 147 -25.00 -10.86 21.23
CA GLU A 147 -24.68 -9.44 21.33
C GLU A 147 -25.94 -8.54 21.33
N TYR A 148 -26.88 -8.80 20.43
CA TYR A 148 -28.03 -7.91 20.17
C TYR A 148 -29.38 -8.45 20.63
N GLY A 149 -29.45 -9.70 21.10
CA GLY A 149 -30.69 -10.30 21.61
C GLY A 149 -31.82 -10.32 20.58
N THR A 150 -33.02 -9.93 21.01
CA THR A 150 -34.23 -9.80 20.17
C THR A 150 -34.43 -8.41 19.58
N ASP A 151 -33.54 -7.45 19.87
CA ASP A 151 -33.65 -6.04 19.42
C ASP A 151 -33.18 -5.84 17.96
N ALA A 152 -33.24 -6.92 17.16
CA ALA A 152 -32.73 -7.00 15.80
C ALA A 152 -33.55 -6.20 14.78
N ASP A 153 -34.81 -5.90 15.08
CA ASP A 153 -35.74 -5.24 14.14
C ASP A 153 -35.42 -3.75 13.91
N HIS A 154 -34.76 -3.12 14.89
CA HIS A 154 -34.37 -1.71 14.83
C HIS A 154 -32.86 -1.48 14.65
N LEU A 155 -32.05 -2.53 14.74
CA LEU A 155 -30.60 -2.45 14.60
C LEU A 155 -30.18 -2.25 13.14
N GLU A 156 -29.67 -1.06 12.82
CA GLU A 156 -29.03 -0.79 11.53
C GLU A 156 -27.56 -1.22 11.62
N LEU A 157 -27.21 -2.32 10.95
CA LEU A 157 -25.89 -2.95 11.03
C LEU A 157 -25.29 -3.04 9.63
N SER A 158 -24.03 -2.64 9.46
CA SER A 158 -23.27 -2.87 8.22
C SER A 158 -22.34 -4.07 8.37
N CYS A 159 -22.27 -4.94 7.36
CA CYS A 159 -21.44 -6.13 7.38
C CYS A 159 -20.37 -6.11 6.27
N PHE A 160 -19.14 -6.37 6.69
CA PHE A 160 -17.92 -6.45 5.90
C PHE A 160 -17.21 -7.78 6.17
N TYR A 161 -16.30 -8.19 5.30
CA TYR A 161 -15.63 -9.49 5.40
C TYR A 161 -14.28 -9.54 4.69
N GLU A 162 -13.43 -10.48 5.10
CA GLU A 162 -12.22 -10.81 4.33
C GLU A 162 -12.63 -11.44 2.99
N VAL A 163 -11.90 -11.14 1.90
CA VAL A 163 -12.29 -11.57 0.53
C VAL A 163 -12.48 -13.08 0.40
N GLY A 164 -11.78 -13.87 1.22
CA GLY A 164 -11.90 -15.32 1.27
C GLY A 164 -13.26 -15.85 1.75
N TYR A 165 -14.07 -15.02 2.42
CA TYR A 165 -15.42 -15.38 2.87
C TYR A 165 -16.53 -14.92 1.92
N ALA A 166 -16.19 -14.25 0.81
CA ALA A 166 -17.18 -13.67 -0.11
C ALA A 166 -18.23 -14.69 -0.61
N THR A 167 -17.79 -15.92 -0.92
CA THR A 167 -18.71 -16.99 -1.37
C THR A 167 -19.65 -17.43 -0.25
N ALA A 168 -19.12 -17.61 0.97
CA ALA A 168 -19.92 -18.05 2.12
C ALA A 168 -20.96 -16.98 2.53
N ILE A 169 -20.55 -15.71 2.55
CA ILE A 169 -21.45 -14.57 2.84
C ILE A 169 -22.55 -14.43 1.80
N ALA A 170 -22.21 -14.59 0.51
CA ALA A 170 -23.22 -14.60 -0.54
C ALA A 170 -24.27 -15.71 -0.34
N GLY A 171 -23.85 -16.89 0.12
CA GLY A 171 -24.74 -18.02 0.41
C GLY A 171 -25.66 -17.80 1.61
N MET A 172 -25.19 -17.13 2.68
CA MET A 172 -25.97 -16.90 3.91
C MET A 172 -26.69 -15.54 3.95
N GLY A 173 -26.55 -14.71 2.92
CA GLY A 173 -27.08 -13.35 2.90
C GLY A 173 -28.60 -13.27 3.08
N GLU A 174 -29.36 -14.27 2.60
CA GLU A 174 -30.81 -14.35 2.82
C GLU A 174 -31.15 -14.69 4.27
N THR A 175 -30.47 -15.68 4.88
CA THR A 175 -30.69 -16.04 6.28
C THR A 175 -30.35 -14.89 7.22
N LEU A 176 -29.22 -14.21 6.98
CA LEU A 176 -28.80 -13.07 7.78
C LEU A 176 -29.82 -11.93 7.72
N ARG A 177 -30.34 -11.60 6.54
CA ARG A 177 -31.38 -10.56 6.38
C ARG A 177 -32.73 -10.97 6.99
N ALA A 178 -33.07 -12.26 6.95
CA ALA A 178 -34.28 -12.76 7.61
C ALA A 178 -34.23 -12.57 9.13
N ARG A 179 -33.04 -12.70 9.74
CA ARG A 179 -32.83 -12.50 11.17
C ARG A 179 -32.59 -11.04 11.55
N PHE A 180 -31.94 -10.27 10.68
CA PHE A 180 -31.59 -8.86 10.86
C PHE A 180 -32.06 -8.05 9.64
N PRO A 181 -33.32 -7.58 9.62
CA PRO A 181 -33.94 -6.98 8.43
C PRO A 181 -33.26 -5.70 7.92
N ARG A 182 -32.56 -4.98 8.80
CA ARG A 182 -31.81 -3.75 8.46
C ARG A 182 -30.29 -3.98 8.36
N LEU A 183 -29.86 -5.23 8.19
CA LEU A 183 -28.48 -5.57 7.90
C LEU A 183 -28.14 -5.22 6.44
N ALA A 184 -27.20 -4.29 6.26
CA ALA A 184 -26.62 -4.00 4.96
C ALA A 184 -25.31 -4.78 4.78
N ILE A 185 -25.26 -5.69 3.81
CA ILE A 185 -24.05 -6.47 3.52
C ILE A 185 -23.33 -5.78 2.35
N ALA A 186 -22.11 -5.31 2.59
CA ALA A 186 -21.28 -4.73 1.53
C ALA A 186 -20.81 -5.84 0.55
N SER A 187 -20.72 -5.53 -0.74
CA SER A 187 -20.11 -6.44 -1.71
C SER A 187 -18.73 -5.97 -2.12
N LEU A 188 -17.89 -6.91 -2.55
CA LEU A 188 -16.64 -6.58 -3.22
C LEU A 188 -16.93 -6.02 -4.62
N ALA A 189 -16.27 -4.93 -5.01
CA ALA A 189 -16.32 -4.42 -6.37
C ALA A 189 -15.64 -5.40 -7.33
N ASP A 190 -16.29 -5.68 -8.46
CA ASP A 190 -15.64 -6.39 -9.57
C ASP A 190 -14.50 -5.52 -10.17
N ALA A 191 -13.56 -6.17 -10.85
CA ALA A 191 -12.38 -5.51 -11.42
C ALA A 191 -12.69 -4.34 -12.38
N ASP A 192 -13.87 -4.37 -13.02
CA ASP A 192 -14.36 -3.35 -13.95
C ASP A 192 -15.33 -2.33 -13.32
N GLN A 193 -15.68 -2.51 -12.04
CA GLN A 193 -16.57 -1.61 -11.32
C GLN A 193 -15.80 -0.59 -10.50
N GLN A 194 -16.41 0.60 -10.32
CA GLN A 194 -15.92 1.57 -9.36
C GLN A 194 -16.44 1.21 -7.95
N PRO A 195 -15.55 1.05 -6.95
CA PRO A 195 -15.95 0.89 -5.55
C PRO A 195 -16.41 2.23 -4.95
N ASP A 196 -17.22 2.16 -3.89
CA ASP A 196 -17.65 3.34 -3.13
C ASP A 196 -16.53 3.80 -2.17
N THR A 197 -15.96 2.86 -1.41
CA THR A 197 -14.84 3.09 -0.49
C THR A 197 -13.91 1.86 -0.48
N LEU A 198 -12.59 2.06 -0.59
CA LEU A 198 -11.63 0.96 -0.75
C LEU A 198 -12.02 -0.03 -1.87
N CYS A 199 -12.38 -1.27 -1.51
CA CYS A 199 -12.87 -2.31 -2.43
C CYS A 199 -14.39 -2.56 -2.30
N TRP A 200 -15.07 -1.82 -1.43
CA TRP A 200 -16.45 -2.07 -1.04
C TRP A 200 -17.44 -1.34 -1.94
N LYS A 201 -18.57 -2.00 -2.22
CA LYS A 201 -19.79 -1.38 -2.74
C LYS A 201 -20.94 -1.54 -1.74
N PHE A 202 -21.67 -0.45 -1.54
CA PHE A 202 -22.80 -0.38 -0.61
C PHE A 202 -24.09 -0.57 -1.40
N ASN A 203 -24.39 -1.84 -1.71
CA ASN A 203 -25.58 -2.18 -2.53
C ASN A 203 -26.89 -1.96 -1.79
N ASP A 204 -26.89 -2.21 -0.48
CA ASP A 204 -28.08 -2.20 0.36
C ASP A 204 -28.16 -0.90 1.17
N LYS A 205 -29.38 -0.47 1.49
CA LYS A 205 -29.64 0.60 2.45
C LYS A 205 -29.99 0.01 3.83
N PRO A 206 -29.59 0.65 4.95
CA PRO A 206 -28.84 1.90 5.02
C PRO A 206 -27.36 1.73 4.65
N ALA A 207 -26.78 2.74 4.00
CA ALA A 207 -25.34 2.78 3.79
C ALA A 207 -24.62 2.89 5.15
N PRO A 208 -23.33 2.46 5.23
CA PRO A 208 -22.55 2.60 6.44
C PRO A 208 -22.54 4.06 6.92
N ALA A 209 -22.84 4.25 8.21
CA ALA A 209 -22.96 5.57 8.80
C ALA A 209 -22.25 5.60 10.17
N PRO A 210 -21.66 6.74 10.58
CA PRO A 210 -20.96 6.88 11.85
C PRO A 210 -21.79 6.57 13.09
N ASN A 211 -23.12 6.59 12.99
CA ASN A 211 -24.03 6.34 14.11
C ASN A 211 -24.44 4.86 14.21
N HIS A 212 -24.05 4.01 13.25
CA HIS A 212 -24.44 2.62 13.17
C HIS A 212 -23.24 1.70 13.45
N PRO A 213 -23.44 0.56 14.13
CA PRO A 213 -22.40 -0.44 14.30
C PRO A 213 -22.00 -1.07 12.96
N ALA A 214 -20.77 -1.57 12.90
CA ALA A 214 -20.25 -2.35 11.78
C ALA A 214 -19.69 -3.68 12.26
N LEU A 215 -20.00 -4.75 11.53
CA LEU A 215 -19.48 -6.10 11.70
C LEU A 215 -18.42 -6.37 10.63
N TYR A 216 -17.28 -6.95 11.04
CA TYR A 216 -16.28 -7.50 10.14
C TYR A 216 -16.10 -9.00 10.38
N ILE A 217 -16.21 -9.80 9.33
CA ILE A 217 -16.04 -11.26 9.37
C ILE A 217 -14.67 -11.61 8.81
N GLY A 218 -13.75 -11.99 9.69
CA GLY A 218 -12.38 -12.36 9.35
C GLY A 218 -11.38 -12.07 10.45
N ARG A 219 -10.11 -12.28 10.13
CA ARG A 219 -8.99 -12.12 11.07
C ARG A 219 -8.67 -10.66 11.30
N ASP A 220 -7.97 -10.38 12.40
CA ASP A 220 -7.31 -9.08 12.62
C ASP A 220 -6.13 -8.96 11.65
N ASN A 221 -6.34 -8.23 10.57
CA ASN A 221 -5.38 -8.05 9.49
C ASN A 221 -5.50 -6.65 8.88
N LEU A 222 -4.67 -6.37 7.87
CA LEU A 222 -4.63 -5.05 7.25
C LEU A 222 -5.91 -4.70 6.49
N SER A 223 -6.64 -5.69 5.96
CA SER A 223 -7.93 -5.49 5.29
C SER A 223 -9.01 -5.04 6.28
N PHE A 224 -9.07 -5.66 7.45
CA PHE A 224 -9.92 -5.21 8.57
C PHE A 224 -9.53 -3.80 9.00
N PHE A 225 -8.26 -3.58 9.32
CA PHE A 225 -7.76 -2.28 9.76
C PHE A 225 -8.13 -1.16 8.77
N ASN A 226 -7.82 -1.35 7.48
CA ASN A 226 -8.13 -0.38 6.43
C ASN A 226 -9.63 -0.09 6.34
N THR A 227 -10.46 -1.14 6.35
CA THR A 227 -11.91 -0.99 6.30
C THR A 227 -12.42 -0.20 7.49
N ALA A 228 -11.92 -0.53 8.68
CA ALA A 228 -12.40 0.04 9.92
C ALA A 228 -11.97 1.50 10.16
N VAL A 229 -10.84 1.94 9.60
CA VAL A 229 -10.43 3.35 9.64
C VAL A 229 -11.07 4.20 8.54
N ALA A 230 -11.36 3.61 7.37
CA ALA A 230 -11.95 4.31 6.23
C ALA A 230 -13.46 4.49 6.33
N ILE A 231 -14.14 3.56 6.99
CA ILE A 231 -15.59 3.56 7.14
C ILE A 231 -15.95 3.94 8.58
N GLY A 232 -16.62 5.09 8.73
CA GLY A 232 -17.11 5.55 10.02
C GLY A 232 -18.23 4.65 10.53
N ALA A 233 -18.09 4.15 11.75
CA ALA A 233 -19.07 3.36 12.48
C ALA A 233 -19.08 3.80 13.95
N SER A 234 -20.21 3.58 14.64
CA SER A 234 -20.31 3.87 16.08
C SER A 234 -19.46 2.90 16.91
N GLU A 235 -19.36 1.66 16.43
CA GLU A 235 -18.51 0.62 16.96
C GLU A 235 -18.15 -0.41 15.88
N TRP A 236 -16.99 -1.05 16.03
CA TRP A 236 -16.55 -2.16 15.19
C TRP A 236 -16.58 -3.47 15.98
N LEU A 237 -17.36 -4.41 15.48
CA LEU A 237 -17.42 -5.79 15.96
C LEU A 237 -16.68 -6.68 14.97
N ARG A 238 -15.82 -7.56 15.46
CA ARG A 238 -15.11 -8.53 14.65
C ARG A 238 -15.55 -9.94 15.03
N PHE A 239 -15.86 -10.74 14.03
CA PHE A 239 -16.07 -12.18 14.18
C PHE A 239 -14.94 -12.91 13.48
N ASP A 240 -14.13 -13.67 14.23
CA ASP A 240 -13.05 -14.49 13.68
C ASP A 240 -13.55 -15.93 13.46
N PRO A 241 -13.74 -16.37 12.20
CA PRO A 241 -14.21 -17.74 11.95
C PRO A 241 -13.14 -18.80 12.25
N THR A 242 -11.88 -18.41 12.42
CA THR A 242 -10.76 -19.32 12.69
C THR A 242 -10.55 -19.58 14.17
N ASP A 243 -11.16 -18.79 15.06
CA ASP A 243 -11.06 -19.01 16.49
C ASP A 243 -11.90 -20.22 16.93
N SER A 244 -11.20 -21.34 17.14
CA SER A 244 -11.77 -22.59 17.61
C SER A 244 -11.80 -22.72 19.13
N THR A 245 -11.32 -21.71 19.88
CA THR A 245 -10.97 -21.87 21.30
C THR A 245 -12.11 -21.56 22.29
N GLY A 246 -13.31 -21.22 21.81
CA GLY A 246 -14.45 -20.96 22.70
C GLY A 246 -15.83 -20.84 22.06
N GLU A 247 -16.77 -20.34 22.87
CA GLU A 247 -18.11 -19.93 22.46
C GLU A 247 -18.04 -18.85 21.36
N PRO A 248 -18.99 -18.81 20.42
CA PRO A 248 -19.01 -17.80 19.37
C PRO A 248 -19.20 -16.40 19.97
N ARG A 249 -18.17 -15.55 19.87
CA ARG A 249 -18.17 -14.20 20.44
C ARG A 249 -17.75 -13.16 19.41
N LEU A 250 -18.30 -11.96 19.54
CA LEU A 250 -17.88 -10.79 18.81
C LEU A 250 -16.85 -10.03 19.64
N GLU A 251 -15.76 -9.64 18.99
CA GLU A 251 -14.73 -8.81 19.61
C GLU A 251 -14.94 -7.35 19.25
N ARG A 252 -15.17 -6.52 20.28
CA ARG A 252 -15.23 -5.07 20.12
C ARG A 252 -13.83 -4.53 19.90
N THR A 253 -13.61 -3.86 18.78
CA THR A 253 -12.30 -3.32 18.41
C THR A 253 -12.38 -1.82 18.18
N ASP A 254 -11.39 -1.09 18.71
CA ASP A 254 -11.14 0.30 18.34
C ASP A 254 -10.04 0.33 17.26
N ALA A 255 -10.46 0.25 16.00
CA ALA A 255 -9.52 0.29 14.86
C ALA A 255 -8.76 1.63 14.80
N ALA A 256 -9.36 2.71 15.31
CA ALA A 256 -8.75 4.04 15.41
C ALA A 256 -7.90 4.22 16.68
N GLY A 257 -7.47 3.12 17.32
CA GLY A 257 -6.73 3.15 18.57
C GLY A 257 -5.61 4.19 18.61
N ALA A 258 -5.62 5.06 19.63
CA ALA A 258 -4.83 6.29 19.67
C ALA A 258 -3.30 6.11 19.51
N LYS A 259 -2.74 4.91 19.77
CA LYS A 259 -1.28 4.70 19.75
C LYS A 259 -0.69 4.71 18.34
N TRP A 260 -1.31 4.05 17.37
CA TRP A 260 -0.79 4.07 15.99
C TRP A 260 -1.06 5.43 15.35
N LEU A 261 -2.24 6.01 15.58
CA LEU A 261 -2.63 7.31 15.04
C LEU A 261 -1.68 8.43 15.50
N ARG A 262 -1.26 8.44 16.78
CA ARG A 262 -0.22 9.38 17.28
C ARG A 262 1.09 9.29 16.50
N ARG A 263 1.51 8.08 16.10
CA ARG A 263 2.73 7.89 15.30
C ARG A 263 2.56 8.46 13.89
N ARG A 264 1.37 8.32 13.32
CA ARG A 264 1.07 8.89 12.01
C ARG A 264 1.02 10.41 12.06
N TYR A 265 0.44 11.00 13.10
CA TYR A 265 0.52 12.45 13.33
C TYR A 265 1.97 12.93 13.48
N TYR A 266 2.84 12.18 14.17
CA TYR A 266 4.26 12.49 14.19
C TYR A 266 4.89 12.47 12.78
N ALA A 267 4.56 11.48 11.95
CA ALA A 267 5.07 11.39 10.57
C ALA A 267 4.57 12.55 9.70
N ILE A 268 3.28 12.91 9.78
CA ILE A 268 2.68 14.08 9.13
C ILE A 268 3.42 15.35 9.55
N GLU A 269 3.64 15.52 10.85
CA GLU A 269 4.32 16.71 11.39
C GLU A 269 5.78 16.79 10.94
N ARG A 270 6.49 15.65 10.87
CA ARG A 270 7.83 15.58 10.27
C ARG A 270 7.83 15.91 8.78
N CYS A 271 6.78 15.54 8.05
CA CYS A 271 6.63 15.84 6.62
C CYS A 271 6.42 17.34 6.39
N LYS A 272 5.71 18.05 7.28
CA LYS A 272 5.61 19.52 7.22
C LYS A 272 6.96 20.23 7.38
N ASP A 273 7.92 19.61 8.08
CA ASP A 273 9.29 20.11 8.24
C ASP A 273 10.26 19.69 7.11
N ALA A 274 9.80 18.87 6.16
CA ALA A 274 10.68 18.28 5.16
C ALA A 274 11.14 19.32 4.12
N GLY A 275 12.44 19.35 3.82
CA GLY A 275 13.00 20.09 2.69
C GLY A 275 13.12 19.23 1.42
N SER A 276 12.94 17.93 1.56
CA SER A 276 13.01 16.93 0.51
C SER A 276 12.07 15.75 0.76
N ILE A 277 11.36 15.32 -0.27
CA ILE A 277 10.40 14.21 -0.23
C ILE A 277 10.78 13.17 -1.28
N GLY A 278 10.86 11.90 -0.88
CA GLY A 278 10.98 10.76 -1.79
C GLY A 278 9.62 10.17 -2.09
N ILE A 279 9.13 10.31 -3.31
CA ILE A 279 7.89 9.69 -3.77
C ILE A 279 8.21 8.27 -4.21
N VAL A 280 7.85 7.30 -3.37
CA VAL A 280 8.11 5.87 -3.58
C VAL A 280 6.92 5.26 -4.31
N VAL A 281 7.10 4.90 -5.57
CA VAL A 281 6.07 4.21 -6.37
C VAL A 281 6.28 2.71 -6.22
N ALA A 282 5.45 2.09 -5.38
CA ALA A 282 5.55 0.68 -5.02
C ALA A 282 4.76 -0.26 -5.93
N THR A 283 3.73 0.24 -6.63
CA THR A 283 2.93 -0.55 -7.57
C THR A 283 2.73 0.24 -8.87
N LEU A 284 3.21 -0.30 -9.99
CA LEU A 284 2.98 0.30 -11.32
C LEU A 284 1.65 -0.15 -11.94
N SER A 285 0.98 -1.12 -11.31
CA SER A 285 -0.27 -1.70 -11.79
C SER A 285 -1.52 -0.89 -11.40
N THR A 286 -1.42 -0.04 -10.37
CA THR A 286 -2.58 0.67 -9.82
C THR A 286 -2.94 1.86 -10.70
N SER A 287 -4.19 1.92 -11.15
CA SER A 287 -4.68 3.04 -11.97
C SER A 287 -4.55 4.38 -11.23
N GLY A 288 -4.18 5.44 -11.97
CA GLY A 288 -4.04 6.78 -11.42
C GLY A 288 -2.74 7.06 -10.64
N TYR A 289 -1.79 6.12 -10.58
CA TYR A 289 -0.53 6.33 -9.86
C TYR A 289 0.30 7.52 -10.41
N LEU A 290 0.30 7.77 -11.73
CA LEU A 290 0.99 8.93 -12.30
C LEU A 290 0.31 10.25 -11.95
N ALA A 291 -1.03 10.25 -11.93
CA ALA A 291 -1.82 11.42 -11.56
C ALA A 291 -1.56 11.80 -10.09
N ILE A 292 -1.49 10.81 -9.20
CA ILE A 292 -1.22 11.08 -7.79
C ILE A 292 0.24 11.48 -7.53
N VAL A 293 1.20 10.92 -8.26
CA VAL A 293 2.59 11.38 -8.22
C VAL A 293 2.67 12.85 -8.63
N SER A 294 2.03 13.22 -9.74
CA SER A 294 1.99 14.61 -10.22
C SER A 294 1.34 15.54 -9.20
N ARG A 295 0.24 15.12 -8.57
CA ARG A 295 -0.43 15.86 -7.49
C ARG A 295 0.51 16.14 -6.32
N VAL A 296 1.18 15.12 -5.78
CA VAL A 296 2.13 15.27 -4.67
C VAL A 296 3.29 16.20 -5.06
N GLN A 297 3.79 16.10 -6.29
CA GLN A 297 4.84 17.01 -6.80
C GLN A 297 4.38 18.46 -6.87
N GLN A 298 3.15 18.73 -7.33
CA GLN A 298 2.61 20.09 -7.39
C GLN A 298 2.46 20.70 -6.00
N LEU A 299 1.88 19.96 -5.05
CA LEU A 299 1.75 20.41 -3.66
C LEU A 299 3.11 20.66 -2.99
N ALA A 300 4.07 19.75 -3.19
CA ALA A 300 5.43 19.92 -2.68
C ALA A 300 6.13 21.14 -3.30
N LYS A 301 5.98 21.35 -4.63
CA LYS A 301 6.55 22.49 -5.35
C LYS A 301 5.98 23.81 -4.86
N ALA A 302 4.67 23.91 -4.65
CA ALA A 302 4.02 25.11 -4.13
C ALA A 302 4.58 25.52 -2.74
N ARG A 303 5.02 24.53 -1.94
CA ARG A 303 5.71 24.76 -0.66
C ARG A 303 7.22 24.90 -0.74
N GLY A 304 7.81 24.85 -1.94
CA GLY A 304 9.26 24.93 -2.13
C GLY A 304 10.02 23.68 -1.65
N VAL A 305 9.35 22.53 -1.56
CA VAL A 305 9.93 21.24 -1.15
C VAL A 305 10.41 20.47 -2.38
N ARG A 306 11.62 19.92 -2.33
CA ARG A 306 12.19 19.13 -3.44
C ARG A 306 11.60 17.72 -3.45
N THR A 307 11.33 17.17 -4.63
CA THR A 307 10.79 15.81 -4.77
C THR A 307 11.69 14.91 -5.60
N TYR A 308 11.86 13.65 -5.19
CA TYR A 308 12.54 12.60 -5.95
C TYR A 308 11.58 11.45 -6.19
N ILE A 309 11.47 10.97 -7.43
CA ILE A 309 10.65 9.80 -7.75
C ILE A 309 11.55 8.55 -7.65
N ILE A 310 11.11 7.58 -6.85
CA ILE A 310 11.81 6.32 -6.61
C ILE A 310 10.84 5.19 -6.97
N SER A 311 11.15 4.42 -8.01
CA SER A 311 10.39 3.23 -8.34
C SER A 311 11.07 2.01 -7.73
N ILE A 312 10.36 1.36 -6.81
CA ILE A 312 10.78 0.14 -6.11
C ILE A 312 9.60 -0.82 -6.14
N GLY A 313 9.83 -2.13 -6.26
CA GLY A 313 8.77 -3.12 -6.03
C GLY A 313 8.35 -3.19 -4.56
N LYS A 314 8.44 -4.37 -3.93
CA LYS A 314 8.23 -4.50 -2.48
C LYS A 314 9.17 -3.57 -1.69
N VAL A 315 8.58 -2.64 -0.93
CA VAL A 315 9.30 -1.67 -0.10
C VAL A 315 9.84 -2.36 1.15
N ASN A 316 11.09 -2.08 1.50
CA ASN A 316 11.72 -2.54 2.72
C ASN A 316 12.68 -1.47 3.28
N PRO A 317 13.03 -1.54 4.57
CA PRO A 317 13.91 -0.57 5.21
C PRO A 317 15.28 -0.46 4.50
N GLU A 318 15.82 -1.57 4.02
CA GLU A 318 17.16 -1.63 3.41
C GLU A 318 17.21 -0.85 2.10
N LYS A 319 16.18 -0.95 1.25
CA LYS A 319 16.11 -0.19 -0.01
C LYS A 319 16.01 1.31 0.25
N LEU A 320 15.18 1.72 1.21
CA LEU A 320 14.97 3.15 1.51
C LEU A 320 16.14 3.78 2.27
N ALA A 321 16.88 3.00 3.06
CA ALA A 321 18.06 3.46 3.79
C ALA A 321 19.17 4.01 2.87
N ASN A 322 19.20 3.61 1.59
CA ASN A 322 20.16 4.13 0.61
C ASN A 322 19.95 5.62 0.28
N PHE A 323 18.78 6.20 0.57
CA PHE A 323 18.43 7.58 0.24
C PHE A 323 18.47 8.49 1.48
N ILE A 324 19.68 8.69 2.04
CA ILE A 324 19.87 9.44 3.29
C ILE A 324 19.55 10.94 3.21
N ASP A 325 19.61 11.52 2.00
CA ASP A 325 19.32 12.94 1.72
C ASP A 325 17.83 13.28 1.71
N ILE A 326 16.98 12.26 1.82
CA ILE A 326 15.53 12.43 1.81
C ILE A 326 15.03 12.52 3.26
N ASP A 327 14.26 13.56 3.56
CA ASP A 327 13.75 13.82 4.91
C ASP A 327 12.57 12.91 5.27
N CYS A 328 11.68 12.66 4.30
CA CYS A 328 10.55 11.73 4.42
C CYS A 328 10.19 11.08 3.07
N PHE A 329 9.53 9.93 3.15
CA PHE A 329 9.05 9.20 1.98
C PHE A 329 7.52 9.21 1.93
N VAL A 330 6.97 9.30 0.73
CA VAL A 330 5.53 9.18 0.46
C VAL A 330 5.32 7.94 -0.40
N LEU A 331 4.57 6.98 0.13
CA LEU A 331 4.30 5.73 -0.56
C LEU A 331 3.07 5.85 -1.45
N VAL A 332 3.28 5.67 -2.75
CA VAL A 332 2.25 5.49 -3.76
C VAL A 332 2.13 3.99 -4.03
N GLY A 333 1.13 3.35 -3.43
CA GLY A 333 0.90 1.90 -3.53
C GLY A 333 -0.52 1.52 -3.16
N CYS A 334 -0.80 0.22 -3.11
CA CYS A 334 -2.11 -0.29 -2.69
C CYS A 334 -2.42 0.06 -1.21
N PRO A 335 -3.71 0.10 -0.81
CA PRO A 335 -4.10 0.39 0.57
C PRO A 335 -3.58 -0.65 1.57
N GLU A 336 -3.33 -1.88 1.13
CA GLU A 336 -2.81 -2.97 1.98
C GLU A 336 -1.28 -3.04 2.00
N ASN A 337 -0.60 -1.90 1.83
CA ASN A 337 0.84 -1.86 2.04
C ASN A 337 1.17 -1.73 3.53
N ASP A 338 2.21 -2.42 3.99
CA ASP A 338 2.63 -2.44 5.39
C ASP A 338 3.41 -1.16 5.80
N ILE A 339 2.70 -0.03 5.81
CA ILE A 339 3.21 1.24 6.31
C ILE A 339 2.98 1.37 7.83
N PHE A 340 1.97 0.67 8.35
CA PHE A 340 1.46 0.89 9.71
C PHE A 340 2.17 0.05 10.78
N THR A 341 2.63 -1.16 10.42
CA THR A 341 3.21 -2.07 11.41
C THR A 341 4.73 -1.97 11.46
N SER A 342 5.37 -1.66 10.32
CA SER A 342 6.83 -1.51 10.24
C SER A 342 7.36 -0.34 11.08
N ARG A 343 8.40 -0.61 11.87
CA ARG A 343 9.07 0.36 12.76
C ARG A 343 10.52 0.63 12.35
N ASP A 344 10.98 -0.04 11.32
CA ASP A 344 12.40 -0.15 11.01
C ASP A 344 12.85 0.89 9.97
N PHE A 345 11.89 1.65 9.41
CA PHE A 345 12.20 2.74 8.50
C PHE A 345 12.89 3.90 9.23
N PHE A 346 14.12 4.19 8.82
CA PHE A 346 14.94 5.26 9.40
C PHE A 346 14.35 6.66 9.17
N ARG A 347 13.69 6.87 8.03
CA ARG A 347 12.92 8.09 7.72
C ARG A 347 11.43 7.80 7.74
N PRO A 348 10.58 8.78 8.10
CA PRO A 348 9.14 8.60 8.08
C PRO A 348 8.63 8.17 6.70
N LEU A 349 7.83 7.11 6.66
CA LEU A 349 7.13 6.64 5.47
C LEU A 349 5.63 6.97 5.62
N LEU A 350 5.14 7.88 4.80
CA LEU A 350 3.76 8.39 4.80
C LEU A 350 2.92 7.71 3.71
N SER A 351 1.62 7.60 3.94
CA SER A 351 0.67 7.37 2.85
C SER A 351 0.48 8.67 2.05
N VAL A 352 -0.07 8.57 0.84
CA VAL A 352 -0.43 9.76 0.05
C VAL A 352 -1.39 10.65 0.83
N TYR A 353 -2.39 10.08 1.49
CA TYR A 353 -3.36 10.82 2.30
C TYR A 353 -2.70 11.66 3.40
N GLU A 354 -1.71 11.11 4.08
CA GLU A 354 -0.99 11.84 5.12
C GLU A 354 -0.04 12.90 4.56
N ALA A 355 0.55 12.65 3.39
CA ALA A 355 1.32 13.66 2.67
C ALA A 355 0.43 14.83 2.23
N GLU A 356 -0.80 14.53 1.78
CA GLU A 356 -1.83 15.53 1.49
C GLU A 356 -2.15 16.34 2.75
N MET A 357 -2.40 15.71 3.90
CA MET A 357 -2.60 16.42 5.18
C MET A 357 -1.40 17.29 5.58
N ALA A 358 -0.18 16.87 5.24
CA ALA A 358 1.00 17.66 5.53
C ALA A 358 1.13 18.87 4.59
N LEU A 359 0.89 18.69 3.29
CA LEU A 359 1.22 19.67 2.24
C LEU A 359 0.04 20.58 1.85
N ASN A 360 -1.18 20.08 1.85
CA ASN A 360 -2.38 20.81 1.48
C ASN A 360 -2.89 21.62 2.69
N PRO A 361 -2.97 22.96 2.64
CA PRO A 361 -3.48 23.79 3.75
C PRO A 361 -4.97 23.59 4.05
N THR A 362 -5.79 23.16 3.09
CA THR A 362 -7.25 23.00 3.28
C THR A 362 -7.63 21.66 3.92
N TRP A 363 -6.65 20.88 4.36
CA TRP A 363 -6.85 19.53 4.87
C TRP A 363 -7.75 19.46 6.12
N SER A 364 -7.64 20.44 7.03
CA SER A 364 -8.33 20.42 8.33
C SER A 364 -9.85 20.55 8.20
N GLU A 365 -10.33 21.21 7.15
CA GLU A 365 -11.76 21.41 6.90
C GLU A 365 -12.40 20.21 6.19
N ARG A 366 -11.65 19.52 5.32
CA ARG A 366 -12.19 18.51 4.39
C ARG A 366 -11.79 17.07 4.72
N LEU A 367 -10.57 16.84 5.22
CA LEU A 367 -10.03 15.49 5.43
C LEU A 367 -10.35 14.96 6.85
N CYS A 368 -10.39 15.82 7.87
CA CYS A 368 -10.76 15.42 9.23
C CYS A 368 -12.21 14.93 9.36
N THR A 369 -13.13 15.49 8.57
CA THR A 369 -14.56 15.15 8.59
C THR A 369 -14.89 13.88 7.79
N ALA A 370 -14.03 13.50 6.85
CA ALA A 370 -14.30 12.43 5.91
C ALA A 370 -13.70 11.06 6.31
N GLY A 371 -12.91 10.98 7.38
CA GLY A 371 -12.31 9.71 7.84
C GLY A 371 -11.00 9.35 7.14
N TYR A 372 -10.13 8.64 7.87
CA TYR A 372 -8.76 8.32 7.46
C TYR A 372 -8.75 7.28 6.33
N THR A 373 -7.98 7.48 5.26
CA THR A 373 -7.88 6.48 4.17
C THR A 373 -6.44 6.15 3.82
N THR A 374 -6.25 4.91 3.36
CA THR A 374 -4.99 4.40 2.80
C THR A 374 -5.02 4.30 1.28
N ASN A 375 -6.20 4.46 0.67
CA ASN A 375 -6.38 4.37 -0.77
C ASN A 375 -6.25 5.74 -1.43
N PHE A 376 -5.15 5.96 -2.14
CA PHE A 376 -4.91 7.24 -2.80
C PHE A 376 -5.90 7.54 -3.93
N ALA A 377 -6.62 6.54 -4.47
CA ALA A 377 -7.61 6.75 -5.52
C ALA A 377 -8.74 7.69 -5.06
N GLU A 378 -8.99 7.76 -3.74
CA GLU A 378 -9.99 8.66 -3.16
C GLU A 378 -9.59 10.15 -3.25
N LEU A 379 -8.32 10.46 -3.53
CA LEU A 379 -7.80 11.83 -3.73
C LEU A 379 -7.77 12.25 -5.22
N LEU A 380 -8.09 11.34 -6.14
CA LEU A 380 -8.17 11.61 -7.58
C LEU A 380 -9.56 12.16 -7.95
N PRO A 381 -9.77 12.73 -9.16
CA PRO A 381 -11.02 13.43 -9.53
C PRO A 381 -12.34 12.69 -9.26
N ASP A 382 -12.35 11.37 -9.42
CA ASP A 382 -13.53 10.52 -9.17
C ASP A 382 -13.67 10.08 -7.70
N GLY A 383 -12.78 10.55 -6.83
CA GLY A 383 -12.67 10.15 -5.44
C GLY A 383 -13.39 11.10 -4.48
N ARG A 384 -13.87 10.54 -3.37
CA ARG A 384 -14.63 11.28 -2.34
C ARG A 384 -13.85 12.41 -1.64
N LEU A 385 -12.51 12.35 -1.67
CA LEU A 385 -11.61 13.32 -1.02
C LEU A 385 -10.93 14.25 -2.03
N TYR A 386 -11.41 14.27 -3.28
CA TYR A 386 -10.83 15.10 -4.32
C TYR A 386 -10.87 16.59 -3.95
N SER A 387 -9.78 17.28 -4.26
CA SER A 387 -9.71 18.74 -4.29
C SER A 387 -8.89 19.17 -5.48
N ASP A 388 -9.22 20.31 -6.06
CA ASP A 388 -8.45 20.85 -7.18
C ASP A 388 -7.04 21.26 -6.69
N VAL A 389 -6.03 20.57 -7.21
CA VAL A 389 -4.64 20.77 -6.80
C VAL A 389 -4.06 22.07 -7.35
N GLU A 390 -4.55 22.55 -8.49
CA GLU A 390 -4.09 23.79 -9.11
C GLU A 390 -4.61 24.99 -8.31
N GLU A 391 -5.88 24.95 -7.91
CA GLU A 391 -6.46 25.95 -6.99
C GLU A 391 -5.72 25.97 -5.64
N VAL A 392 -5.46 24.80 -5.06
CA VAL A 392 -4.72 24.69 -3.80
C VAL A 392 -3.28 25.20 -3.94
N ALA A 393 -2.58 24.85 -5.02
CA ALA A 393 -1.23 25.31 -5.28
C ALA A 393 -1.18 26.83 -5.48
N ALA A 394 -2.13 27.39 -6.24
CA ALA A 394 -2.24 28.84 -6.45
C ALA A 394 -2.53 29.59 -5.14
N ALA A 395 -3.40 29.05 -4.27
CA ALA A 395 -3.66 29.59 -2.94
C ALA A 395 -2.40 29.63 -2.06
N ILE A 396 -1.57 28.57 -2.11
CA ILE A 396 -0.28 28.52 -1.41
C ILE A 396 0.69 29.58 -1.95
N GLU A 397 0.75 29.77 -3.27
CA GLU A 397 1.67 30.71 -3.93
C GLU A 397 1.27 32.18 -3.74
N THR A 398 -0.03 32.50 -3.83
CA THR A 398 -0.58 33.85 -3.66
C THR A 398 -0.65 34.28 -2.19
N GLY A 399 -0.60 33.31 -1.27
CA GLY A 399 -0.77 33.53 0.16
C GLY A 399 -2.20 33.79 0.59
N GLU A 400 -3.17 33.70 -0.34
CA GLU A 400 -4.60 33.60 -0.04
C GLU A 400 -4.85 32.19 0.52
N ASN A 401 -4.86 32.05 1.84
CA ASN A 401 -4.70 30.78 2.60
C ASN A 401 -3.23 30.37 2.86
N ALA A 402 -2.29 31.32 2.91
CA ALA A 402 -0.99 31.06 3.54
C ALA A 402 -1.24 30.48 4.93
N LEU A 403 -0.69 29.30 5.20
CA LEU A 403 -0.67 28.75 6.56
C LEU A 403 -0.20 29.86 7.49
N ALA A 404 -1.03 30.19 8.47
CA ALA A 404 -0.59 31.04 9.57
C ALA A 404 0.78 30.52 10.03
N PRO A 405 1.74 31.41 10.30
CA PRO A 405 3.06 30.99 10.76
C PRO A 405 2.89 29.98 11.89
N ASP A 406 3.29 28.75 11.61
CA ASP A 406 3.07 27.59 12.47
C ASP A 406 4.39 27.23 13.15
N VAL A 407 4.32 26.61 14.31
CA VAL A 407 5.50 26.14 15.03
C VAL A 407 5.52 24.62 14.93
N SER A 408 6.62 24.08 14.41
CA SER A 408 6.83 22.64 14.36
C SER A 408 6.68 22.04 15.75
N LEU A 409 5.71 21.13 15.91
CA LEU A 409 5.48 20.45 17.18
C LEU A 409 6.60 19.45 17.52
N VAL A 410 7.47 19.14 16.56
CA VAL A 410 8.61 18.23 16.74
C VAL A 410 9.89 19.00 17.06
N THR A 411 10.16 20.10 16.35
CA THR A 411 11.44 20.82 16.45
C THR A 411 11.35 22.15 17.19
N GLY A 412 10.14 22.67 17.42
CA GLY A 412 9.91 23.99 18.01
C GLY A 412 10.29 25.16 17.10
N ARG A 413 10.68 24.90 15.84
CA ARG A 413 11.06 25.93 14.87
C ARG A 413 9.82 26.53 14.21
N THR A 414 9.85 27.83 13.95
CA THR A 414 8.81 28.52 13.17
C THR A 414 8.91 28.09 11.70
N ARG A 415 7.75 27.77 11.12
CA ARG A 415 7.56 27.52 9.69
C ARG A 415 7.05 28.81 9.08
N ASP A 416 7.94 29.55 8.43
CA ASP A 416 7.51 30.70 7.64
C ASP A 416 6.88 30.18 6.34
N GLY A 417 5.57 30.32 6.23
CA GLY A 417 4.84 30.11 4.98
C GLY A 417 5.49 30.95 3.86
N ALA A 418 5.79 30.28 2.75
CA ALA A 418 6.41 30.79 1.53
C ALA A 418 6.59 32.33 1.44
N ARG A 419 7.65 32.87 2.05
CA ARG A 419 8.18 34.22 1.76
C ARG A 419 9.57 34.14 1.13
N ARG A 420 9.76 33.25 0.14
CA ARG A 420 11.04 33.15 -0.56
C ARG A 420 11.15 34.01 -1.82
N ASN A 421 10.04 34.53 -2.38
CA ASN A 421 10.06 35.17 -3.71
C ASN A 421 9.37 36.54 -3.85
N THR A 422 9.02 37.26 -2.79
CA THR A 422 8.64 38.68 -2.93
C THR A 422 9.83 39.58 -2.61
N PRO A 423 10.38 40.34 -3.58
CA PRO A 423 11.24 41.46 -3.25
C PRO A 423 10.36 42.46 -2.48
N LYS A 424 10.62 42.63 -1.18
CA LYS A 424 9.96 43.68 -0.41
C LYS A 424 10.22 45.03 -1.12
N PRO A 425 9.20 45.89 -1.32
CA PRO A 425 9.47 47.26 -1.70
C PRO A 425 10.23 47.91 -0.55
N VAL A 426 11.41 48.45 -0.85
CA VAL A 426 12.16 49.27 0.10
C VAL A 426 11.41 50.60 0.17
N GLU A 427 10.55 50.78 1.16
CA GLU A 427 10.13 52.13 1.57
C GLU A 427 11.34 52.81 2.22
N GLN A 428 11.87 53.81 1.52
CA GLN A 428 12.72 54.82 2.13
C GLN A 428 11.84 55.71 3.00
N ASP A 429 11.83 55.47 4.31
CA ASP A 429 11.87 56.54 5.31
C ASP A 429 11.90 55.95 6.73
N GLY A 430 12.78 56.51 7.58
CA GLY A 430 12.73 56.30 9.04
C GLY A 430 14.02 55.74 9.64
N SER A 431 14.78 56.62 10.28
CA SER A 431 15.96 56.33 11.09
C SER A 431 15.67 55.35 12.24
N GLY A 432 16.35 54.21 12.26
CA GLY A 432 16.41 53.31 13.40
C GLY A 432 17.63 52.39 13.26
N MET A 433 18.52 52.42 14.25
CA MET A 433 19.67 51.53 14.33
C MET A 433 19.19 50.07 14.50
N GLU A 434 18.99 49.37 13.40
CA GLU A 434 18.94 47.92 13.39
C GLU A 434 19.89 47.43 12.30
N VAL A 435 21.06 46.96 12.71
CA VAL A 435 22.00 46.28 11.82
C VAL A 435 21.43 44.89 11.56
N ALA A 436 20.50 44.79 10.61
CA ALA A 436 20.27 43.53 9.94
C ALA A 436 21.58 43.16 9.24
N LEU A 437 22.23 42.10 9.70
CA LEU A 437 23.32 41.47 8.97
C LEU A 437 22.77 41.11 7.59
N LYS A 438 23.07 41.98 6.64
CA LYS A 438 22.84 41.79 5.21
C LYS A 438 23.60 40.50 4.86
N GLY A 439 22.88 39.38 4.88
CA GLY A 439 23.38 38.12 4.38
C GLY A 439 23.91 38.42 2.99
N LYS A 440 25.23 38.29 2.83
CA LYS A 440 25.86 38.39 1.52
C LYS A 440 25.02 37.55 0.57
N ASN A 441 24.79 38.05 -0.65
CA ASN A 441 24.38 37.23 -1.78
C ASN A 441 25.51 36.23 -2.13
N GLU A 442 25.92 35.42 -1.16
CA GLU A 442 26.42 34.10 -1.43
C GLU A 442 25.20 33.35 -1.89
N VAL A 443 25.06 33.26 -3.22
CA VAL A 443 24.45 32.08 -3.81
C VAL A 443 25.09 30.93 -3.07
N ALA A 444 24.36 30.32 -2.14
CA ALA A 444 24.74 29.03 -1.64
C ALA A 444 24.66 28.13 -2.87
N LEU A 445 25.78 28.04 -3.58
CA LEU A 445 26.13 26.89 -4.36
C LEU A 445 26.20 25.78 -3.32
N ILE A 446 25.04 25.28 -2.92
CA ILE A 446 24.91 23.96 -2.33
C ILE A 446 25.23 23.05 -3.51
N SER A 447 26.51 23.00 -3.85
CA SER A 447 27.06 21.91 -4.62
C SER A 447 26.68 20.68 -3.83
N SER A 448 26.06 19.71 -4.48
CA SER A 448 25.77 18.41 -3.87
C SER A 448 27.00 17.86 -3.12
N ALA A 449 28.21 18.25 -3.53
CA ALA A 449 29.50 18.02 -2.90
C ALA A 449 29.58 18.38 -1.40
N ASP A 450 29.06 19.53 -0.96
CA ASP A 450 29.19 19.98 0.44
C ASP A 450 28.35 19.11 1.41
N HIS A 451 27.28 18.49 0.91
CA HIS A 451 26.47 17.51 1.64
C HIS A 451 27.18 16.14 1.78
N PHE A 452 28.12 15.83 0.88
CA PHE A 452 28.92 14.59 0.95
C PHE A 452 30.15 14.73 1.88
N ALA A 453 30.65 15.96 2.10
CA ALA A 453 31.86 16.20 2.88
C ALA A 453 31.76 15.73 4.35
N ASN A 454 30.56 15.72 4.93
CA ASN A 454 30.32 15.27 6.31
C ASN A 454 30.00 13.77 6.43
N ARG A 455 30.07 13.00 5.34
CA ARG A 455 29.80 11.55 5.36
C ARG A 455 31.06 10.78 5.68
N SER A 456 30.91 9.68 6.45
CA SER A 456 31.98 8.71 6.68
C SER A 456 32.29 7.86 5.43
N TRP A 457 31.36 7.78 4.48
CA TRP A 457 31.52 7.08 3.20
C TRP A 457 31.03 7.98 2.07
N GLN A 458 31.93 8.37 1.17
CA GLN A 458 31.64 9.26 0.04
C GLN A 458 31.45 8.50 -1.28
N GLY A 459 31.29 7.16 -1.23
CA GLY A 459 31.15 6.31 -2.40
C GLY A 459 32.50 5.85 -2.95
N LEU A 460 32.59 5.67 -4.27
CA LEU A 460 33.82 5.30 -4.97
C LEU A 460 34.69 6.56 -5.14
N GLU A 461 35.34 7.01 -4.07
CA GLU A 461 36.31 8.10 -4.16
C GLU A 461 37.47 7.65 -5.07
N GLN A 462 37.72 8.39 -6.14
CA GLN A 462 38.92 8.20 -6.93
C GLN A 462 40.09 8.77 -6.13
N ASN A 463 40.80 7.89 -5.41
CA ASN A 463 42.05 8.25 -4.75
C ASN A 463 43.19 8.35 -5.78
N LEU A 464 43.05 9.30 -6.72
CA LEU A 464 44.01 9.54 -7.80
C LEU A 464 45.42 9.71 -7.21
N GLY A 465 46.30 8.75 -7.48
CA GLY A 465 47.69 8.74 -7.02
C GLY A 465 47.94 8.17 -5.62
N LYS A 466 46.92 7.69 -4.89
CA LYS A 466 47.12 6.95 -3.62
C LYS A 466 46.90 5.44 -3.76
N ASP A 467 46.01 5.04 -4.66
CA ASP A 467 45.76 3.63 -4.94
C ASP A 467 46.56 3.22 -6.18
N GLU A 468 47.54 2.33 -6.01
CA GLU A 468 48.24 1.74 -7.15
C GLU A 468 47.26 0.92 -8.00
N PRO A 469 47.33 0.99 -9.34
CA PRO A 469 46.47 0.19 -10.20
C PRO A 469 46.57 -1.30 -9.83
N ALA A 470 45.43 -1.92 -9.50
CA ALA A 470 45.41 -3.34 -9.25
C ALA A 470 45.86 -4.08 -10.52
N LEU A 471 46.83 -4.99 -10.38
CA LEU A 471 47.21 -5.88 -11.46
C LEU A 471 45.99 -6.70 -11.89
N VAL A 472 45.74 -6.80 -13.19
CA VAL A 472 44.63 -7.58 -13.74
C VAL A 472 44.78 -9.03 -13.27
N GLN A 473 43.80 -9.52 -12.53
CA GLN A 473 43.71 -10.92 -12.11
C GLN A 473 42.65 -11.63 -12.94
N GLU A 474 42.92 -12.89 -13.27
CA GLU A 474 41.93 -13.74 -13.92
C GLU A 474 40.75 -13.96 -12.95
N GLY A 475 39.54 -13.60 -13.38
CA GLY A 475 38.33 -13.75 -12.58
C GLY A 475 37.99 -15.22 -12.31
N ARG A 476 37.07 -15.46 -11.37
CA ARG A 476 36.56 -16.82 -11.12
C ARG A 476 35.71 -17.26 -12.32
N SER A 477 36.00 -18.45 -12.85
CA SER A 477 35.22 -19.08 -13.92
C SER A 477 34.50 -20.31 -13.39
N GLY A 478 33.30 -20.62 -13.89
CA GLY A 478 32.52 -21.79 -13.46
C GLY A 478 31.06 -21.47 -13.14
N LEU A 479 30.35 -22.46 -12.59
CA LEU A 479 28.96 -22.29 -12.15
C LEU A 479 28.94 -21.54 -10.81
N PRO A 480 27.94 -20.69 -10.52
CA PRO A 480 27.87 -19.95 -9.24
C PRO A 480 27.86 -20.85 -8.00
N ILE A 481 27.40 -22.10 -8.14
CA ILE A 481 27.40 -23.10 -7.07
C ILE A 481 28.78 -23.71 -6.83
N GLN A 482 29.69 -23.62 -7.80
CA GLN A 482 31.06 -24.14 -7.72
C GLN A 482 31.96 -23.52 -8.81
N TYR A 483 32.78 -22.57 -8.40
CA TYR A 483 33.79 -21.99 -9.29
C TYR A 483 34.95 -22.98 -9.47
N ARG A 484 35.50 -23.05 -10.69
CA ARG A 484 36.64 -23.90 -11.04
C ARG A 484 37.90 -23.54 -10.24
N ASN A 485 38.01 -22.27 -9.84
CA ASN A 485 39.18 -21.70 -9.16
C ASN A 485 38.91 -21.44 -7.67
N ASP A 486 37.99 -22.18 -7.04
CA ASP A 486 37.67 -22.02 -5.62
C ASP A 486 38.77 -22.69 -4.75
N PRO A 487 39.48 -21.95 -3.88
CA PRO A 487 40.63 -22.48 -3.12
C PRO A 487 40.28 -23.53 -2.06
N THR A 488 39.01 -23.91 -1.93
CA THR A 488 38.51 -24.90 -0.97
C THR A 488 38.49 -26.34 -1.50
N GLN A 489 38.94 -26.58 -2.73
CA GLN A 489 39.11 -27.94 -3.24
C GLN A 489 40.23 -28.67 -2.47
N ARG A 490 39.86 -29.59 -1.59
CA ARG A 490 40.81 -30.58 -1.06
C ARG A 490 41.23 -31.48 -2.24
N PRO A 491 42.53 -31.74 -2.43
CA PRO A 491 42.97 -32.73 -3.41
C PRO A 491 42.41 -34.11 -3.03
N GLU A 492 41.98 -34.85 -4.05
CA GLU A 492 41.43 -36.22 -3.96
C GLU A 492 42.37 -37.22 -3.26
#